data_AF-A0A0M6WHM4-F1
#
_entry.id   AF-A0A0M6WHM4-F1
#
_cell.length_a   1.000
_cell.length_b   1.000
_cell.length_c   1.000
_cell.angle_alpha   90.00
_cell.angle_beta   90.00
_cell.angle_gamma   90.00
#
_symmetry.space_group_name_H-M   'P 1'
#
loop_
_entity.id
_entity.type
_entity.pdbx_description
1 polymer ?
#
loop_
_entity_poly.entity_id
_entity_poly.type
_entity_poly.pdbx_seq_one_letter_code
_entity_poly.pdbx_strand_id
1 'polypeptide(L)'
;MGANRNEFIENASKILLSKSEEYKCIIDKIEHYLNELLEDVKGITISGRSKDANNIAEKIYRKNYMMKYNDAAKFIEELPDGIGVRIICLLNQDEVKIYKHLIDRMPDERRIGNKSFRYRQDGNFFVCTENQPEKQKNNLDIYRMDCIWVENEKQVRVELQIKSLTNYFWGEIEHSLFYKNYDFTIGNSFYSGLMKNIHNELQNIDVEMASLENHMKKSEHNQILEIRQISASMISQKFSVPIQKIVGCKIDLRESFMLLTDMHFGISSNVKDNLEKFNRLIDKLDKAKTDTMDEEYINLDKQNLDEREISEFGKGIANIIHTNIHNGDVFWQFLFLMYKNLFSDKEKNYSELLSEMSRSIRKLYIDIQDEADALSQYPEIDISGIVDNIFLRLAKDRNKISFFSLELELAKTKEILRNELACVQKKVENGIEPIDTDLFNENIELLELIIYVSTTYRIGRSLEDSQLIKLLELAEHKNDYSLDLSEEVINNIKQRNCLNQEDLERIFLLRKGEA
;
A
#
# COMPACT_ATOMS: atom_id res chain seq x y z
N MET A 1 34.65 -11.61 -58.21
CA MET A 1 33.64 -11.34 -57.16
C MET A 1 34.18 -10.53 -55.97
N GLY A 2 35.50 -10.45 -55.70
CA GLY A 2 36.05 -9.65 -54.59
C GLY A 2 36.04 -8.12 -54.79
N ALA A 3 36.18 -7.62 -56.03
CA ALA A 3 36.23 -6.18 -56.32
C ALA A 3 34.90 -5.45 -56.01
N ASN A 4 33.76 -6.03 -56.40
CA ASN A 4 32.42 -5.46 -56.16
C ASN A 4 32.04 -5.44 -54.66
N ARG A 5 32.73 -6.24 -53.82
CA ARG A 5 32.44 -6.36 -52.39
C ARG A 5 33.07 -5.25 -51.56
N ASN A 6 34.37 -5.01 -51.76
CA ASN A 6 35.06 -3.92 -51.07
C ASN A 6 34.50 -2.57 -51.49
N GLU A 7 34.16 -2.43 -52.77
CA GLU A 7 33.52 -1.23 -53.32
C GLU A 7 32.16 -0.95 -52.66
N PHE A 8 31.30 -1.95 -52.49
CA PHE A 8 30.02 -1.79 -51.77
C PHE A 8 30.22 -1.30 -50.33
N ILE A 9 31.16 -1.91 -49.59
CA ILE A 9 31.40 -1.56 -48.18
C ILE A 9 31.98 -0.16 -48.07
N GLU A 10 32.96 0.19 -48.92
CA GLU A 10 33.57 1.52 -48.93
C GLU A 10 32.55 2.60 -49.29
N ASN A 11 31.69 2.33 -50.28
CA ASN A 11 30.61 3.24 -50.65
C ASN A 11 29.58 3.38 -49.52
N ALA A 12 29.18 2.29 -48.87
CA ALA A 12 28.26 2.34 -47.73
C ALA A 12 28.85 3.16 -46.56
N SER A 13 30.12 2.97 -46.23
CA SER A 13 30.82 3.75 -45.21
C SER A 13 30.91 5.23 -45.58
N LYS A 14 31.24 5.58 -46.83
CA LYS A 14 31.28 6.98 -47.31
C LYS A 14 29.91 7.65 -47.24
N ILE A 15 28.85 6.96 -47.66
CA ILE A 15 27.49 7.49 -47.62
C ILE A 15 27.06 7.72 -46.17
N LEU A 16 27.32 6.76 -45.27
CA LEU A 16 26.99 6.92 -43.85
C LEU A 16 27.75 8.07 -43.19
N LEU A 17 29.04 8.25 -43.53
CA LEU A 17 29.83 9.41 -43.10
C LEU A 17 29.23 10.71 -43.60
N SER A 18 28.80 10.77 -44.86
CA SER A 18 28.20 12.00 -45.42
C SER A 18 26.86 12.37 -44.77
N LYS A 19 26.14 11.40 -44.21
CA LYS A 19 24.87 11.60 -43.49
C LYS A 19 25.03 11.89 -42.00
N SER A 20 26.26 11.95 -41.46
CA SER A 20 26.48 12.07 -40.00
C SER A 20 25.86 13.33 -39.38
N GLU A 21 26.02 14.48 -40.04
CA GLU A 21 25.46 15.76 -39.57
C GLU A 21 23.93 15.80 -39.69
N GLU A 22 23.38 15.26 -40.78
CA GLU A 22 21.93 15.11 -40.97
C GLU A 22 21.34 14.23 -39.85
N TYR A 23 21.97 13.08 -39.56
CA TYR A 23 21.53 12.17 -38.53
C TYR A 23 21.61 12.79 -37.14
N LYS A 24 22.65 13.58 -36.86
CA LYS A 24 22.77 14.32 -35.60
C LYS A 24 21.64 15.34 -35.42
N CYS A 25 21.33 16.10 -36.46
CA CYS A 25 20.21 17.04 -36.43
C CYS A 25 18.86 16.33 -36.23
N ILE A 26 18.64 15.18 -36.87
CA ILE A 26 17.43 14.37 -36.68
C ILE A 26 17.37 13.80 -35.25
N ILE A 27 18.50 13.34 -34.70
CA ILE A 27 18.58 12.87 -33.30
C ILE A 27 18.13 13.98 -32.35
N ASP A 28 18.68 15.18 -32.46
CA ASP A 28 18.34 16.30 -31.57
C ASP A 28 16.84 16.62 -31.64
N LYS A 29 16.23 16.56 -32.83
CA LYS A 29 14.77 16.75 -33.01
C LYS A 29 13.95 15.63 -32.39
N ILE A 30 14.36 14.37 -32.54
CA ILE A 30 13.66 13.23 -31.94
C ILE A 30 13.78 13.27 -30.42
N GLU A 31 14.96 13.60 -29.88
CA GLU A 31 15.15 13.78 -28.44
C GLU A 31 14.23 14.88 -27.90
N HIS A 32 14.19 16.04 -28.56
CA HIS A 32 13.29 17.12 -28.16
C HIS A 32 11.83 16.70 -28.20
N TYR A 33 11.40 16.06 -29.29
CA TYR A 33 10.03 15.57 -29.47
C TYR A 33 9.64 14.55 -28.38
N LEU A 34 10.51 13.59 -28.07
CA LEU A 34 10.24 12.58 -27.04
C LEU A 34 10.25 13.16 -25.63
N ASN A 35 11.11 14.16 -25.35
CA ASN A 35 11.10 14.88 -24.08
C ASN A 35 9.79 15.66 -23.87
N GLU A 36 9.27 16.32 -24.92
CA GLU A 36 7.95 16.99 -24.86
C GLU A 36 6.82 15.97 -24.67
N LEU A 37 6.85 14.87 -25.43
CA LEU A 37 5.81 13.86 -25.41
C LEU A 37 5.68 13.15 -24.05
N LEU A 38 6.80 13.01 -23.33
CA LEU A 38 6.93 12.30 -22.06
C LEU A 38 7.29 13.23 -20.90
N GLU A 39 6.98 14.52 -20.98
CA GLU A 39 7.36 15.54 -19.97
C GLU A 39 6.86 15.19 -18.55
N ASP A 40 5.70 14.55 -18.43
CA ASP A 40 5.09 14.11 -17.18
C ASP A 40 5.73 12.83 -16.61
N VAL A 41 6.52 12.12 -17.40
CA VAL A 41 7.23 10.91 -16.98
C VAL A 41 8.56 11.30 -16.34
N LYS A 42 8.61 11.24 -15.01
CA LYS A 42 9.84 11.55 -14.26
C LYS A 42 10.87 10.43 -14.35
N GLY A 43 12.15 10.81 -14.26
CA GLY A 43 13.26 9.85 -14.10
C GLY A 43 13.65 9.11 -15.36
N ILE A 44 13.33 9.67 -16.54
CA ILE A 44 13.79 9.16 -17.84
C ILE A 44 14.93 10.01 -18.38
N THR A 45 15.85 9.37 -19.09
CA THR A 45 16.92 10.01 -19.85
C THR A 45 16.85 9.54 -21.30
N ILE A 46 16.75 10.46 -22.25
CA ILE A 46 16.68 10.15 -23.68
C ILE A 46 18.06 10.43 -24.29
N SER A 47 18.57 9.49 -25.08
CA SER A 47 19.85 9.63 -25.78
C SER A 47 19.84 8.98 -27.15
N GLY A 48 20.36 9.67 -28.15
CA GLY A 48 20.52 9.21 -29.50
C GLY A 48 21.97 8.96 -29.89
N ARG A 49 22.16 8.08 -30.86
CA ARG A 49 23.45 7.83 -31.51
C ARG A 49 23.27 7.58 -32.99
N SER A 50 24.18 8.09 -33.80
CA SER A 50 24.32 7.68 -35.19
C SER A 50 25.21 6.44 -35.29
N LYS A 51 24.96 5.62 -36.31
CA LYS A 51 25.79 4.44 -36.56
C LYS A 51 27.19 4.86 -37.03
N ASP A 52 28.20 4.39 -36.31
CA ASP A 52 29.60 4.59 -36.70
C ASP A 52 29.94 3.83 -37.99
N ALA A 53 30.44 4.56 -38.99
CA ALA A 53 30.85 4.05 -40.29
C ALA A 53 31.96 3.01 -40.23
N ASN A 54 32.78 3.01 -39.19
CA ASN A 54 33.81 1.98 -38.99
C ASN A 54 33.20 0.62 -38.63
N ASN A 55 32.00 0.61 -38.04
CA ASN A 55 31.30 -0.60 -37.61
C ASN A 55 30.30 -1.13 -38.65
N ILE A 56 30.11 -0.43 -39.78
CA ILE A 56 29.13 -0.85 -40.80
C ILE A 56 29.61 -2.10 -41.55
N ALA A 57 30.92 -2.22 -41.78
CA ALA A 57 31.51 -3.36 -42.50
C ALA A 57 31.22 -4.69 -41.78
N GLU A 58 31.51 -4.75 -40.48
CA GLU A 58 31.20 -5.92 -39.63
C GLU A 58 29.71 -6.30 -39.73
N LYS A 59 28.83 -5.29 -39.67
CA LYS A 59 27.39 -5.51 -39.74
C LYS A 59 26.93 -6.02 -41.10
N ILE A 60 27.49 -5.51 -42.20
CA ILE A 60 27.23 -5.97 -43.57
C ILE A 60 27.56 -7.46 -43.68
N TYR A 61 28.71 -7.88 -43.15
CA TYR A 61 29.12 -9.27 -43.12
C TYR A 61 28.21 -10.13 -42.24
N ARG A 62 28.00 -9.75 -40.98
CA ARG A 62 27.23 -10.56 -40.01
C ARG A 62 25.79 -10.81 -40.44
N LYS A 63 25.16 -9.85 -41.09
CA LYS A 63 23.75 -9.93 -41.52
C LYS A 63 23.58 -10.33 -42.98
N ASN A 64 24.68 -10.62 -43.68
CA ASN A 64 24.71 -10.94 -45.11
C ASN A 64 23.94 -9.91 -45.95
N TYR A 65 24.08 -8.62 -45.64
CA TYR A 65 23.31 -7.56 -46.32
C TYR A 65 23.60 -7.49 -47.82
N MET A 66 24.80 -7.90 -48.23
CA MET A 66 25.18 -8.00 -49.64
C MET A 66 24.38 -9.02 -50.46
N MET A 67 23.70 -9.97 -49.82
CA MET A 67 22.78 -10.89 -50.51
C MET A 67 21.41 -10.27 -50.75
N LYS A 68 21.10 -9.16 -50.06
CA LYS A 68 19.81 -8.47 -50.09
C LYS A 68 19.87 -7.15 -50.87
N TYR A 69 21.04 -6.52 -50.90
CA TYR A 69 21.26 -5.23 -51.52
C TYR A 69 22.42 -5.29 -52.50
N ASN A 70 22.17 -4.78 -53.70
CA ASN A 70 23.19 -4.59 -54.74
C ASN A 70 23.66 -3.13 -54.83
N ASP A 71 23.00 -2.22 -54.12
CA ASP A 71 23.30 -0.78 -54.07
C ASP A 71 23.49 -0.32 -52.62
N ALA A 72 24.62 0.34 -52.38
CA ALA A 72 25.02 0.83 -51.07
C ALA A 72 24.15 2.01 -50.61
N ALA A 73 23.68 2.87 -51.53
CA ALA A 73 22.83 4.00 -51.18
C ALA A 73 21.48 3.52 -50.64
N LYS A 74 20.83 2.62 -51.38
CA LYS A 74 19.59 1.97 -50.94
C LYS A 74 19.75 1.22 -49.61
N PHE A 75 20.87 0.53 -49.41
CA PHE A 75 21.15 -0.13 -48.13
C PHE A 75 21.20 0.84 -46.95
N ILE A 76 21.88 1.98 -47.09
CA ILE A 76 21.98 2.99 -46.02
C ILE A 76 20.64 3.67 -45.75
N GLU A 77 19.82 3.90 -46.77
CA GLU A 77 18.46 4.45 -46.60
C GLU A 77 17.53 3.50 -45.85
N GLU A 78 17.62 2.21 -46.10
CA GLU A 78 16.80 1.20 -45.44
C GLU A 78 17.39 0.68 -44.12
N LEU A 79 18.56 1.18 -43.69
CA LEU A 79 19.27 0.73 -42.50
C LEU A 79 18.47 1.05 -41.22
N PRO A 80 17.91 0.05 -40.51
CA PRO A 80 16.98 0.31 -39.40
C PRO A 80 17.60 1.02 -38.20
N ASP A 81 18.88 0.78 -37.93
CA ASP A 81 19.64 1.38 -36.82
C ASP A 81 20.68 2.40 -37.32
N GLY A 82 20.42 3.05 -38.46
CA GLY A 82 21.23 4.20 -38.90
C GLY A 82 21.24 5.30 -37.85
N ILE A 83 20.06 5.55 -37.27
CA ILE A 83 19.86 6.32 -36.05
C ILE A 83 19.30 5.38 -34.99
N GLY A 84 19.90 5.37 -33.80
CA GLY A 84 19.38 4.64 -32.64
C GLY A 84 19.10 5.61 -31.50
N VAL A 85 17.88 5.61 -30.98
CA VAL A 85 17.43 6.42 -29.84
C VAL A 85 17.04 5.50 -28.69
N ARG A 86 17.41 5.87 -27.47
CA ARG A 86 17.18 5.09 -26.25
C ARG A 86 16.52 5.97 -25.21
N ILE A 87 15.41 5.49 -24.65
CA ILE A 87 14.80 6.01 -23.45
C ILE A 87 15.27 5.11 -22.30
N ILE A 88 16.03 5.69 -21.37
CA ILE A 88 16.58 5.00 -20.21
C ILE A 88 15.75 5.36 -18.99
N CYS A 89 15.22 4.37 -18.27
CA CYS A 89 14.48 4.54 -17.03
C CYS A 89 15.17 3.84 -15.85
N LEU A 90 14.72 4.12 -14.63
CA LEU A 90 15.33 3.56 -13.44
C LEU A 90 15.04 2.06 -13.30
N LEU A 91 13.75 1.68 -13.27
CA LEU A 91 13.29 0.33 -12.94
C LEU A 91 12.74 -0.44 -14.15
N ASN A 92 12.80 -1.76 -14.12
CA ASN A 92 12.24 -2.64 -15.17
C ASN A 92 10.73 -2.44 -15.36
N GLN A 93 9.99 -2.29 -14.26
CA GLN A 93 8.55 -2.07 -14.30
C GLN A 93 8.15 -0.77 -15.02
N ASP A 94 9.07 0.18 -15.19
CA ASP A 94 8.79 1.45 -15.84
C ASP A 94 8.91 1.35 -17.36
N GLU A 95 9.61 0.37 -17.91
CA GLU A 95 9.70 0.18 -19.36
C GLU A 95 8.32 0.00 -20.00
N VAL A 96 7.48 -0.85 -19.40
CA VAL A 96 6.10 -1.08 -19.87
C VAL A 96 5.22 0.16 -19.66
N LYS A 97 5.43 0.91 -18.58
CA LYS A 97 4.67 2.13 -18.31
C LYS A 97 5.00 3.20 -19.36
N ILE A 98 6.27 3.40 -19.65
CA ILE A 98 6.76 4.35 -20.66
C ILE A 98 6.26 3.96 -22.03
N TYR A 99 6.34 2.67 -22.39
CA TYR A 99 5.80 2.18 -23.66
C TYR A 99 4.31 2.51 -23.80
N LYS A 100 3.50 2.22 -22.78
CA LYS A 100 2.06 2.55 -22.79
C LYS A 100 1.83 4.06 -22.94
N HIS A 101 2.54 4.90 -22.17
CA HIS A 101 2.42 6.36 -22.27
C HIS A 101 2.79 6.87 -23.66
N LEU A 102 3.87 6.36 -24.25
CA LEU A 102 4.30 6.72 -25.61
C LEU A 102 3.18 6.46 -26.63
N ILE A 103 2.57 5.27 -26.53
CA ILE A 103 1.54 4.80 -27.47
C ILE A 103 0.19 5.49 -27.25
N ASP A 104 -0.16 5.82 -26.01
CA ASP A 104 -1.39 6.56 -25.67
C ASP A 104 -1.32 8.02 -26.16
N ARG A 105 -0.13 8.62 -26.17
CA ARG A 105 0.12 9.98 -26.68
C ARG A 105 0.26 10.05 -28.20
N MET A 106 0.28 8.91 -28.89
CA MET A 106 0.29 8.77 -30.34
C MET A 106 -0.99 8.05 -30.81
N PRO A 107 -2.16 8.70 -30.76
CA PRO A 107 -3.44 8.04 -30.96
C PRO A 107 -3.71 7.68 -32.43
N ASP A 108 -3.06 8.38 -33.38
CA ASP A 108 -3.28 8.16 -34.80
C ASP A 108 -2.47 6.97 -35.31
N GLU A 109 -3.02 6.24 -36.28
CA GLU A 109 -2.39 5.05 -36.87
C GLU A 109 -2.35 5.12 -38.39
N ARG A 110 -1.22 4.72 -38.98
CA ARG A 110 -1.01 4.67 -40.43
C ARG A 110 -0.25 3.41 -40.80
N ARG A 111 -0.71 2.74 -41.86
CA ARG A 111 0.04 1.65 -42.49
C ARG A 111 1.09 2.19 -43.45
N ILE A 112 2.34 1.80 -43.25
CA ILE A 112 3.46 2.12 -44.15
C ILE A 112 4.09 0.78 -44.55
N GLY A 113 3.95 0.41 -45.83
CA GLY A 113 4.26 -0.93 -46.30
C GLY A 113 3.38 -1.98 -45.62
N ASN A 114 4.00 -2.99 -45.02
CA ASN A 114 3.30 -4.10 -44.34
C ASN A 114 3.19 -3.92 -42.82
N LYS A 115 3.56 -2.76 -42.28
CA LYS A 115 3.57 -2.50 -40.83
C LYS A 115 2.66 -1.36 -40.45
N SER A 116 2.11 -1.44 -39.25
CA SER A 116 1.33 -0.37 -38.64
C SER A 116 2.19 0.54 -37.76
N PHE A 117 2.07 1.85 -37.96
CA PHE A 117 2.80 2.88 -37.22
C PHE A 117 1.84 3.83 -36.52
N ARG A 118 2.13 4.15 -35.26
CA ARG A 118 1.44 5.19 -34.50
C ARG A 118 2.17 6.52 -34.55
N TYR A 119 1.41 7.61 -34.51
CA TYR A 119 1.93 8.97 -34.56
C TYR A 119 0.94 9.96 -33.93
N ARG A 120 1.35 11.23 -33.81
CA ARG A 120 0.49 12.37 -33.42
C ARG A 120 0.24 13.22 -34.66
N GLN A 121 -0.99 13.68 -34.91
CA GLN A 121 -1.26 14.70 -35.93
C GLN A 121 -0.28 15.88 -35.77
N ASP A 122 0.36 16.29 -36.88
CA ASP A 122 1.45 17.28 -36.98
C ASP A 122 2.85 16.82 -36.48
N GLY A 123 2.99 15.56 -36.06
CA GLY A 123 4.27 14.96 -35.69
C GLY A 123 5.02 14.34 -36.88
N ASN A 124 6.34 14.48 -36.87
CA ASN A 124 7.24 13.88 -37.88
C ASN A 124 7.70 12.47 -37.52
N PHE A 125 7.31 11.94 -36.35
CA PHE A 125 7.81 10.67 -35.81
C PHE A 125 6.72 9.60 -35.78
N PHE A 126 7.03 8.45 -36.39
CA PHE A 126 6.13 7.31 -36.53
C PHE A 126 6.75 6.09 -35.85
N VAL A 127 6.00 5.43 -34.96
CA VAL A 127 6.50 4.31 -34.13
C VAL A 127 5.74 3.02 -34.45
N CYS A 128 6.44 1.98 -34.87
CA CYS A 128 5.85 0.65 -35.10
C CYS A 128 5.55 -0.03 -33.76
N THR A 129 4.31 -0.47 -33.58
CA THR A 129 3.84 -1.09 -32.34
C THR A 129 3.71 -2.61 -32.41
N GLU A 130 3.97 -3.20 -33.57
CA GLU A 130 3.85 -4.64 -33.76
C GLU A 130 4.86 -5.42 -32.92
N ASN A 131 4.38 -6.51 -32.29
CA ASN A 131 5.17 -7.48 -31.54
C ASN A 131 6.00 -6.88 -30.38
N GLN A 132 5.43 -5.94 -29.61
CA GLN A 132 6.06 -5.37 -28.42
C GLN A 132 5.45 -5.95 -27.12
N PRO A 133 6.28 -6.29 -26.11
CA PRO A 133 7.74 -6.39 -26.17
C PRO A 133 8.20 -7.51 -27.13
N GLU A 134 9.33 -7.31 -27.79
CA GLU A 134 9.96 -8.32 -28.64
C GLU A 134 10.71 -9.34 -27.79
N LYS A 135 10.63 -10.64 -28.13
CA LYS A 135 11.48 -11.68 -27.51
C LYS A 135 12.86 -11.71 -28.15
N GLN A 136 13.89 -11.48 -27.34
CA GLN A 136 15.29 -11.62 -27.76
C GLN A 136 15.69 -13.10 -27.92
N LYS A 137 16.85 -13.37 -28.53
CA LYS A 137 17.38 -14.74 -28.73
C LYS A 137 17.59 -15.53 -27.44
N ASN A 138 17.79 -14.83 -26.33
CA ASN A 138 17.93 -15.35 -24.97
C ASN A 138 16.58 -15.45 -24.23
N ASN A 139 15.45 -15.23 -24.92
CA ASN A 139 14.08 -15.24 -24.40
C ASN A 139 13.73 -14.10 -23.42
N LEU A 140 14.58 -13.09 -23.28
CA LEU A 140 14.28 -11.86 -22.53
C LEU A 140 13.39 -10.92 -23.36
N ASP A 141 12.56 -10.16 -22.67
CA ASP A 141 11.72 -9.12 -23.28
C ASP A 141 12.55 -7.86 -23.57
N ILE A 142 12.32 -7.24 -24.72
CA ILE A 142 12.88 -5.93 -25.05
C ILE A 142 11.84 -5.06 -25.75
N TYR A 143 11.72 -3.81 -25.32
CA TYR A 143 11.01 -2.79 -26.09
C TYR A 143 11.96 -2.21 -27.12
N ARG A 144 11.89 -2.73 -28.34
CA ARG A 144 12.65 -2.26 -29.49
C ARG A 144 11.70 -2.02 -30.65
N MET A 145 11.40 -0.75 -30.88
CA MET A 145 10.46 -0.31 -31.89
C MET A 145 11.20 0.18 -33.13
N ASP A 146 10.62 -0.15 -34.26
CA ASP A 146 11.05 0.30 -35.57
C ASP A 146 10.32 1.61 -35.90
N CYS A 147 11.05 2.68 -36.17
CA CYS A 147 10.49 4.02 -36.29
C CYS A 147 10.86 4.68 -37.62
N ILE A 148 10.09 5.69 -38.01
CA ILE A 148 10.33 6.51 -39.19
C ILE A 148 10.24 7.99 -38.79
N TRP A 149 11.27 8.76 -39.12
CA TRP A 149 11.23 10.22 -39.08
C TRP A 149 10.99 10.75 -40.50
N VAL A 150 10.00 11.63 -40.66
CA VAL A 150 9.63 12.21 -41.96
C VAL A 150 9.85 13.71 -41.93
N GLU A 151 10.71 14.22 -42.81
CA GLU A 151 10.96 15.66 -42.95
C GLU A 151 11.22 16.00 -44.42
N ASN A 152 10.57 17.04 -44.94
CA ASN A 152 10.71 17.49 -46.34
C ASN A 152 10.57 16.34 -47.36
N GLU A 153 9.55 15.49 -47.17
CA GLU A 153 9.25 14.28 -47.97
C GLU A 153 10.32 13.17 -47.90
N LYS A 154 11.41 13.36 -47.14
CA LYS A 154 12.42 12.32 -46.89
C LYS A 154 12.06 11.51 -45.66
N GLN A 155 12.25 10.19 -45.76
CA GLN A 155 12.01 9.25 -44.66
C GLN A 155 13.33 8.69 -44.18
N VAL A 156 13.56 8.74 -42.87
CA VAL A 156 14.75 8.18 -42.22
C VAL A 156 14.32 7.14 -41.19
N ARG A 157 14.97 5.98 -41.23
CA ARG A 157 14.68 4.86 -40.33
C ARG A 157 15.41 5.05 -39.00
N VAL A 158 14.67 4.81 -37.91
CA VAL A 158 15.15 5.02 -36.54
C VAL A 158 14.83 3.77 -35.72
N GLU A 159 15.77 3.31 -34.91
CA GLU A 159 15.52 2.29 -33.90
C GLU A 159 15.29 2.98 -32.55
N LEU A 160 14.09 2.83 -31.97
CA LEU A 160 13.81 3.30 -30.61
C LEU A 160 13.89 2.12 -29.64
N GLN A 161 14.56 2.31 -28.51
CA GLN A 161 14.61 1.33 -27.42
C GLN A 161 14.15 1.96 -26.10
N ILE A 162 13.39 1.21 -25.30
CA ILE A 162 13.11 1.57 -23.91
C ILE A 162 13.83 0.55 -23.02
N LYS A 163 14.66 1.03 -22.09
CA LYS A 163 15.46 0.18 -21.21
C LYS A 163 15.56 0.74 -19.79
N SER A 164 15.44 -0.12 -18.80
CA SER A 164 15.85 0.16 -17.43
C SER A 164 17.38 0.25 -17.33
N LEU A 165 17.90 0.77 -16.21
CA LEU A 165 19.33 0.77 -15.94
C LEU A 165 19.91 -0.66 -15.93
N THR A 166 19.18 -1.61 -15.36
CA THR A 166 19.62 -3.01 -15.24
C THR A 166 19.66 -3.70 -16.61
N ASN A 167 18.64 -3.53 -17.45
CA ASN A 167 18.61 -4.07 -18.81
C ASN A 167 19.58 -3.35 -19.76
N TYR A 168 19.81 -2.06 -19.56
CA TYR A 168 20.84 -1.31 -20.25
C TYR A 168 22.22 -1.86 -19.91
N PHE A 169 22.55 -1.96 -18.63
CA PHE A 169 23.85 -2.43 -18.15
C PHE A 169 24.13 -3.88 -18.57
N TRP A 170 23.15 -4.78 -18.42
CA TRP A 170 23.25 -6.15 -18.91
C TRP A 170 23.58 -6.22 -20.41
N GLY A 171 22.90 -5.39 -21.23
CA GLY A 171 23.14 -5.32 -22.67
C GLY A 171 24.53 -4.75 -23.04
N GLU A 172 25.07 -3.82 -22.26
CA GLU A 172 26.42 -3.29 -22.47
C GLU A 172 27.50 -4.31 -22.05
N ILE A 173 27.28 -5.09 -20.98
CA ILE A 173 28.14 -6.23 -20.61
C ILE A 173 28.14 -7.27 -21.74
N GLU A 174 26.95 -7.65 -22.22
CA GLU A 174 26.82 -8.63 -23.31
C GLU A 174 27.59 -8.14 -24.56
N HIS A 175 27.40 -6.87 -24.91
CA HIS A 175 28.02 -6.26 -26.07
C HIS A 175 29.55 -6.15 -25.94
N SER A 176 30.05 -5.76 -24.77
CA SER A 176 31.48 -5.58 -24.51
C SER A 176 32.23 -6.92 -24.45
N LEU A 177 31.70 -7.91 -23.72
CA LEU A 177 32.40 -9.16 -23.46
C LEU A 177 32.30 -10.17 -24.61
N PHE A 178 31.15 -10.25 -25.30
CA PHE A 178 30.89 -11.32 -26.27
C PHE A 178 30.85 -10.86 -27.72
N TYR A 179 30.55 -9.58 -27.97
CA TYR A 179 30.28 -9.10 -29.32
C TYR A 179 31.52 -8.56 -30.04
N LYS A 180 32.54 -8.10 -29.31
CA LYS A 180 33.80 -7.60 -29.88
C LYS A 180 35.01 -8.52 -29.67
N ASN A 181 34.93 -9.52 -28.80
CA ASN A 181 36.01 -10.46 -28.53
C ASN A 181 35.80 -11.76 -29.32
N TYR A 182 36.30 -11.78 -30.56
CA TYR A 182 36.26 -12.96 -31.44
C TYR A 182 37.17 -14.12 -31.00
N ASP A 183 37.98 -13.94 -29.94
CA ASP A 183 39.01 -14.90 -29.51
C ASP A 183 38.52 -15.99 -28.54
N PHE A 184 37.27 -15.96 -28.05
CA PHE A 184 36.83 -16.92 -27.03
C PHE A 184 35.93 -18.04 -27.56
N THR A 185 36.60 -19.07 -28.09
CA THR A 185 36.09 -20.45 -28.24
C THR A 185 36.19 -21.21 -26.90
N ILE A 186 35.64 -20.67 -25.82
CA ILE A 186 35.53 -21.38 -24.53
C ILE A 186 34.04 -21.55 -24.20
N GLY A 187 33.67 -22.79 -23.86
CA GLY A 187 32.31 -23.36 -23.92
C GLY A 187 31.12 -22.40 -23.76
N ASN A 188 30.32 -22.28 -24.82
CA ASN A 188 29.08 -21.48 -24.87
C ASN A 188 28.16 -21.67 -23.64
N SER A 189 28.16 -22.85 -23.02
CA SER A 189 27.33 -23.15 -21.84
C SER A 189 27.82 -22.48 -20.55
N PHE A 190 29.14 -22.33 -20.34
CA PHE A 190 29.68 -21.71 -19.13
C PHE A 190 29.39 -20.22 -19.11
N TYR A 191 29.69 -19.52 -20.20
CA TYR A 191 29.44 -18.07 -20.30
C TYR A 191 27.97 -17.71 -20.37
N SER A 192 27.15 -18.51 -21.08
CA SER A 192 25.70 -18.29 -21.05
C SER A 192 25.12 -18.52 -19.65
N GLY A 193 25.66 -19.49 -18.90
CA GLY A 193 25.34 -19.68 -17.48
C GLY A 193 25.72 -18.48 -16.62
N LEU A 194 26.95 -17.96 -16.78
CA LEU A 194 27.41 -16.77 -16.03
C LEU A 194 26.58 -15.52 -16.38
N MET A 195 26.27 -15.31 -17.66
CA MET A 195 25.43 -14.20 -18.11
C MET A 195 24.00 -14.29 -17.59
N LYS A 196 23.47 -15.50 -17.45
CA LYS A 196 22.17 -15.73 -16.80
C LYS A 196 22.24 -15.42 -15.31
N ASN A 197 23.33 -15.76 -14.63
CA ASN A 197 23.51 -15.42 -13.22
C ASN A 197 23.59 -13.90 -13.01
N ILE A 198 24.40 -13.20 -13.81
CA ILE A 198 24.49 -11.72 -13.77
C ILE A 198 23.12 -11.09 -14.04
N HIS A 199 22.36 -11.64 -15.00
CA HIS A 199 20.99 -11.17 -15.26
C HIS A 199 20.10 -11.30 -14.00
N ASN A 200 20.10 -12.47 -13.36
CA ASN A 200 19.31 -12.71 -12.16
C ASN A 200 19.72 -11.77 -11.01
N GLU A 201 21.03 -11.51 -10.84
CA GLU A 201 21.53 -10.58 -9.83
C GLU A 201 21.06 -9.15 -10.09
N LEU A 202 21.09 -8.70 -11.35
CA LEU A 202 20.57 -7.39 -11.73
C LEU A 202 19.05 -7.30 -11.55
N GLN A 203 18.30 -8.38 -11.79
CA GLN A 203 16.87 -8.44 -11.49
C GLN A 203 16.58 -8.33 -9.99
N ASN A 204 17.38 -8.98 -9.13
CA ASN A 204 17.23 -8.85 -7.69
C ASN A 204 17.49 -7.41 -7.22
N ILE A 205 18.54 -6.78 -7.75
CA ILE A 205 18.84 -5.36 -7.46
C ILE A 205 17.69 -4.45 -7.91
N ASP A 206 17.07 -4.72 -9.07
CA ASP A 206 15.89 -3.98 -9.54
C ASP A 206 14.70 -4.09 -8.57
N VAL A 207 14.42 -5.29 -8.07
CA VAL A 207 13.37 -5.54 -7.06
C VAL A 207 13.66 -4.78 -5.76
N GLU A 208 14.91 -4.78 -5.30
CA GLU A 208 15.33 -4.03 -4.12
C GLU A 208 15.19 -2.51 -4.33
N MET A 209 15.62 -1.99 -5.48
CA MET A 209 15.46 -0.57 -5.82
C MET A 209 13.99 -0.17 -5.92
N ALA A 210 13.12 -1.01 -6.49
CA ALA A 210 11.68 -0.76 -6.55
C ALA A 210 11.05 -0.75 -5.14
N SER A 211 11.49 -1.66 -4.27
CA SER A 211 11.06 -1.66 -2.87
C SER A 211 11.49 -0.38 -2.15
N LEU A 212 12.74 0.05 -2.31
CA LEU A 212 13.25 1.30 -1.74
C LEU A 212 12.49 2.52 -2.29
N GLU A 213 12.21 2.57 -3.59
CA GLU A 213 11.44 3.66 -4.20
C GLU A 213 10.02 3.73 -3.61
N ASN A 214 9.36 2.58 -3.44
CA ASN A 214 8.06 2.50 -2.78
C ASN A 214 8.13 2.91 -1.29
N HIS A 215 9.21 2.55 -0.60
CA HIS A 215 9.50 3.02 0.76
C HIS A 215 9.94 4.48 0.82
N MET A 216 10.34 5.12 -0.29
CA MET A 216 10.74 6.53 -0.28
C MET A 216 9.61 7.45 -0.75
N LYS A 217 8.68 6.95 -1.57
CA LYS A 217 7.40 7.59 -1.90
C LYS A 217 6.43 7.62 -0.70
N LYS A 218 6.89 7.29 0.51
CA LYS A 218 6.12 7.19 1.76
C LYS A 218 5.30 8.46 2.02
N SER A 219 3.99 8.27 2.00
CA SER A 219 2.98 9.22 2.49
C SER A 219 3.24 9.60 3.95
N GLU A 220 2.67 10.73 4.39
CA GLU A 220 2.69 11.17 5.79
C GLU A 220 2.26 10.07 6.77
N HIS A 221 1.33 9.20 6.35
CA HIS A 221 0.87 8.05 7.12
C HIS A 221 2.00 7.08 7.48
N ASN A 222 2.89 6.75 6.54
CA ASN A 222 3.97 5.79 6.79
C ASN A 222 5.02 6.36 7.75
N GLN A 223 5.29 7.67 7.68
CA GLN A 223 6.20 8.33 8.64
C GLN A 223 5.64 8.30 10.06
N ILE A 224 4.32 8.50 10.20
CA ILE A 224 3.64 8.43 11.50
C ILE A 224 3.70 7.02 12.08
N LEU A 225 3.45 5.99 11.26
CA LEU A 225 3.58 4.59 11.69
C LEU A 225 5.01 4.28 12.16
N GLU A 226 6.03 4.71 11.42
CA GLU A 226 7.42 4.50 11.83
C GLU A 226 7.76 5.18 13.15
N ILE A 227 7.32 6.43 13.35
CA ILE A 227 7.50 7.15 14.63
C ILE A 227 6.87 6.37 15.79
N ARG A 228 5.66 5.82 15.59
CA ARG A 228 4.96 5.02 16.62
C ARG A 228 5.69 3.71 16.90
N GLN A 229 6.13 2.99 15.87
CA GLN A 229 6.85 1.73 16.05
C GLN A 229 8.21 1.93 16.75
N ILE A 230 8.93 2.99 16.41
CA ILE A 230 10.17 3.38 17.10
C ILE A 230 9.87 3.72 18.57
N SER A 231 8.78 4.45 18.84
CA SER A 231 8.33 4.78 20.19
C SER A 231 8.05 3.54 21.04
N ALA A 232 7.28 2.59 20.50
CA ALA A 232 6.98 1.33 21.18
C ALA A 232 8.26 0.52 21.45
N SER A 233 9.21 0.51 20.51
CA SER A 233 10.51 -0.12 20.69
C SER A 233 11.33 0.54 21.81
N MET A 234 11.33 1.87 21.91
CA MET A 234 12.04 2.59 22.98
C MET A 234 11.43 2.30 24.36
N ILE A 235 10.10 2.28 24.47
CA ILE A 235 9.39 1.87 25.70
C ILE A 235 9.79 0.43 26.05
N SER A 236 9.75 -0.48 25.07
CA SER A 236 10.16 -1.88 25.27
C SER A 236 11.58 -1.98 25.81
N GLN A 237 12.54 -1.25 25.24
CA GLN A 237 13.94 -1.25 25.70
C GLN A 237 14.08 -0.77 27.15
N LYS A 238 13.33 0.26 27.55
CA LYS A 238 13.36 0.81 28.91
C LYS A 238 12.78 -0.16 29.95
N PHE A 239 11.66 -0.82 29.65
CA PHE A 239 10.88 -1.56 30.65
C PHE A 239 11.05 -3.09 30.62
N SER A 240 11.57 -3.68 29.53
CA SER A 240 11.65 -5.14 29.40
C SER A 240 12.46 -5.81 30.50
N VAL A 241 13.63 -5.27 30.87
CA VAL A 241 14.50 -5.88 31.89
C VAL A 241 13.89 -5.81 33.30
N PRO A 242 13.40 -4.65 33.79
CA PRO A 242 12.67 -4.59 35.05
C PRO A 242 11.48 -5.55 35.11
N ILE A 243 10.65 -5.58 34.06
CA ILE A 243 9.48 -6.44 34.02
C ILE A 243 9.86 -7.93 34.06
N GLN A 244 10.89 -8.35 33.32
CA GLN A 244 11.37 -9.73 33.35
C GLN A 244 11.87 -10.16 34.73
N LYS A 245 12.40 -9.24 35.54
CA LYS A 245 12.79 -9.52 36.93
C LYS A 245 11.57 -9.76 37.82
N ILE A 246 10.52 -8.95 37.67
CA ILE A 246 9.26 -9.08 38.40
C ILE A 246 8.56 -10.40 38.06
N VAL A 247 8.40 -10.68 36.77
CA VAL A 247 7.69 -11.87 36.28
C VAL A 247 8.51 -13.15 36.48
N GLY A 248 9.85 -13.04 36.49
CA GLY A 248 10.76 -14.17 36.59
C GLY A 248 10.97 -14.93 35.28
N CYS A 249 10.43 -14.44 34.15
CA CYS A 249 10.63 -15.03 32.83
C CYS A 249 10.61 -13.99 31.70
N LYS A 250 11.05 -14.40 30.51
CA LYS A 250 10.90 -13.58 29.30
C LYS A 250 9.45 -13.57 28.87
N ILE A 251 8.88 -12.37 28.74
CA ILE A 251 7.50 -12.14 28.30
C ILE A 251 7.49 -11.17 27.11
N ASP A 252 6.66 -11.45 26.11
CA ASP A 252 6.42 -10.52 24.98
C ASP A 252 5.24 -9.62 25.33
N LEU A 253 5.53 -8.37 25.69
CA LEU A 253 4.53 -7.34 26.03
C LEU A 253 4.32 -6.34 24.89
N ARG A 254 4.60 -6.73 23.65
CA ARG A 254 4.44 -5.86 22.47
C ARG A 254 3.07 -5.22 22.39
N GLU A 255 2.00 -5.97 22.66
CA GLU A 255 0.64 -5.42 22.64
C GLU A 255 0.47 -4.28 23.67
N SER A 256 1.04 -4.42 24.88
CA SER A 256 1.03 -3.37 25.90
C SER A 256 1.88 -2.16 25.50
N PHE A 257 3.06 -2.36 24.89
CA PHE A 257 3.90 -1.25 24.42
C PHE A 257 3.24 -0.47 23.28
N MET A 258 2.58 -1.17 22.35
CA MET A 258 1.84 -0.59 21.24
C MET A 258 0.64 0.21 21.75
N LEU A 259 -0.19 -0.37 22.63
CA LEU A 259 -1.32 0.35 23.21
C LEU A 259 -0.87 1.59 24.00
N LEU A 260 0.21 1.49 24.78
CA LEU A 260 0.74 2.62 25.53
C LEU A 260 1.20 3.76 24.60
N THR A 261 1.84 3.39 23.49
CA THR A 261 2.20 4.32 22.42
C THR A 261 0.94 4.95 21.83
N ASP A 262 -0.06 4.12 21.50
CA ASP A 262 -1.30 4.61 20.92
C ASP A 262 -2.00 5.62 21.83
N MET A 263 -2.05 5.36 23.14
CA MET A 263 -2.60 6.27 24.15
C MET A 263 -1.88 7.62 24.20
N HIS A 264 -0.56 7.65 24.04
CA HIS A 264 0.24 8.90 24.05
C HIS A 264 0.09 9.69 22.76
N PHE A 265 0.09 9.01 21.61
CA PHE A 265 0.05 9.65 20.29
C PHE A 265 -1.38 10.05 19.85
N GLY A 266 -2.39 9.26 20.23
CA GLY A 266 -3.77 9.42 19.78
C GLY A 266 -3.96 9.08 18.30
N ILE A 267 -4.98 9.66 17.68
CA ILE A 267 -5.34 9.49 16.25
C ILE A 267 -4.73 10.57 15.33
N SER A 268 -3.67 11.24 15.76
CA SER A 268 -3.09 12.35 14.99
C SER A 268 -2.52 11.89 13.64
N SER A 269 -3.02 12.49 12.57
CA SER A 269 -2.56 12.29 11.18
C SER A 269 -1.49 13.30 10.75
N ASN A 270 -1.03 14.18 11.64
CA ASN A 270 -0.05 15.21 11.32
C ASN A 270 1.37 14.78 11.76
N VAL A 271 2.31 14.75 10.82
CA VAL A 271 3.71 14.32 11.07
C VAL A 271 4.40 15.21 12.10
N LYS A 272 4.22 16.53 12.04
CA LYS A 272 4.87 17.48 12.97
C LYS A 272 4.39 17.28 14.41
N ASP A 273 3.08 17.13 14.61
CA ASP A 273 2.52 16.84 15.94
C ASP A 273 3.04 15.48 16.48
N ASN A 274 3.12 14.46 15.63
CA ASN A 274 3.70 13.17 16.01
C ASN A 274 5.19 13.31 16.39
N LEU A 275 6.00 14.07 15.65
CA LEU A 275 7.40 14.34 16.01
C LEU A 275 7.54 15.09 17.33
N GLU A 276 6.67 16.07 17.60
CA GLU A 276 6.66 16.79 18.89
C GLU A 276 6.31 15.84 20.05
N LYS A 277 5.29 14.98 19.88
CA LYS A 277 4.93 13.95 20.86
C LYS A 277 6.02 12.92 21.07
N PHE A 278 6.73 12.54 20.00
CA PHE A 278 7.89 11.66 20.06
C PHE A 278 9.02 12.25 20.90
N ASN A 279 9.40 13.51 20.64
CA ASN A 279 10.41 14.19 21.45
C ASN A 279 10.01 14.26 22.94
N ARG A 280 8.74 14.57 23.23
CA ARG A 280 8.22 14.54 24.61
C ARG A 280 8.28 13.14 25.24
N LEU A 281 8.10 12.09 24.45
CA LEU A 281 8.21 10.70 24.94
C LEU A 281 9.65 10.39 25.32
N ILE A 282 10.64 10.80 24.52
CA ILE A 282 12.07 10.64 24.83
C ILE A 282 12.39 11.29 26.18
N ASP A 283 11.98 12.55 26.39
CA ASP A 283 12.19 13.27 27.65
C ASP A 283 11.57 12.55 28.86
N LYS A 284 10.42 11.89 28.67
CA LYS A 284 9.73 11.12 29.71
C LYS A 284 10.41 9.78 29.97
N LEU A 285 10.88 9.09 28.93
CA LEU A 285 11.63 7.84 29.06
C LEU A 285 12.94 8.01 29.84
N ASP A 286 13.62 9.13 29.63
CA ASP A 286 14.84 9.47 30.37
C ASP A 286 14.56 9.67 31.86
N LYS A 287 13.42 10.26 32.21
CA LYS A 287 13.01 10.53 33.60
C LYS A 287 12.30 9.37 34.29
N ALA A 288 11.80 8.39 33.53
CA ALA A 288 11.04 7.27 34.06
C ALA A 288 11.89 6.44 35.04
N LYS A 289 11.37 6.28 36.25
CA LYS A 289 11.97 5.46 37.31
C LYS A 289 11.43 4.04 37.21
N THR A 290 12.31 3.07 37.20
CA THR A 290 11.94 1.65 37.14
C THR A 290 12.19 0.90 38.44
N ASP A 291 12.93 1.51 39.37
CA ASP A 291 13.46 0.85 40.55
C ASP A 291 12.39 0.50 41.60
N THR A 292 11.24 1.18 41.57
CA THR A 292 10.10 0.94 42.48
C THR A 292 9.02 0.04 41.89
N MET A 293 9.18 -0.45 40.64
CA MET A 293 8.13 -1.21 39.95
C MET A 293 7.77 -2.52 40.65
N ASP A 294 8.74 -3.20 41.27
CA ASP A 294 8.52 -4.46 42.00
C ASP A 294 7.56 -4.25 43.19
N GLU A 295 7.77 -3.18 43.97
CA GLU A 295 6.93 -2.83 45.12
C GLU A 295 5.52 -2.39 44.68
N GLU A 296 5.44 -1.65 43.58
CA GLU A 296 4.16 -1.21 43.00
C GLU A 296 3.36 -2.40 42.49
N TYR A 297 4.02 -3.36 41.84
CA TYR A 297 3.39 -4.57 41.31
C TYR A 297 2.74 -5.41 42.43
N ILE A 298 3.43 -5.60 43.56
CA ILE A 298 2.95 -6.41 44.71
C ILE A 298 1.69 -5.80 45.38
N ASN A 299 1.44 -4.51 45.19
CA ASN A 299 0.32 -3.81 45.81
C ASN A 299 -0.78 -3.41 44.81
N LEU A 300 -0.63 -3.79 43.55
CA LEU A 300 -1.51 -3.33 42.47
C LEU A 300 -2.91 -3.97 42.54
N ASP A 301 -2.98 -5.24 42.94
CA ASP A 301 -4.21 -6.03 43.14
C ASP A 301 -5.01 -5.64 44.39
N LYS A 302 -4.43 -4.80 45.26
CA LYS A 302 -5.05 -4.28 46.48
C LYS A 302 -5.64 -2.88 46.30
N GLN A 303 -5.48 -2.28 45.13
CA GLN A 303 -5.95 -0.93 44.85
C GLN A 303 -7.46 -0.92 44.63
N ASN A 304 -8.18 -0.06 45.36
CA ASN A 304 -9.62 0.08 45.17
C ASN A 304 -9.93 1.16 44.13
N LEU A 305 -10.96 0.92 43.33
CA LEU A 305 -11.51 1.89 42.40
C LEU A 305 -12.55 2.76 43.10
N ASP A 306 -12.33 4.08 43.15
CA ASP A 306 -13.38 5.04 43.51
C ASP A 306 -14.01 5.60 42.22
N GLU A 307 -15.20 5.12 41.88
CA GLU A 307 -15.91 5.54 40.67
C GLU A 307 -16.20 7.05 40.62
N ARG A 308 -16.20 7.75 41.76
CA ARG A 308 -16.44 9.20 41.82
C ARG A 308 -15.27 10.01 41.26
N GLU A 309 -14.09 9.42 41.20
CA GLU A 309 -12.86 10.04 40.65
C GLU A 309 -12.69 9.75 39.15
N ILE A 310 -13.58 8.92 38.58
CA ILE A 310 -13.61 8.58 37.16
C ILE A 310 -14.62 9.47 36.43
N SER A 311 -14.23 10.04 35.30
CA SER A 311 -15.20 10.74 34.44
C SER A 311 -16.29 9.78 33.97
N GLU A 312 -17.55 10.22 33.89
CA GLU A 312 -18.70 9.40 33.46
C GLU A 312 -18.40 8.55 32.20
N PHE A 313 -17.96 9.19 31.12
CA PHE A 313 -17.60 8.52 29.85
C PHE A 313 -16.39 7.57 29.94
N GLY A 314 -15.62 7.63 31.02
CA GLY A 314 -14.44 6.79 31.26
C GLY A 314 -14.72 5.56 32.13
N LYS A 315 -15.87 5.50 32.82
CA LYS A 315 -16.16 4.43 33.81
C LYS A 315 -16.13 3.04 33.21
N GLY A 316 -16.69 2.87 32.00
CA GLY A 316 -16.70 1.58 31.32
C GLY A 316 -15.29 1.03 31.06
N ILE A 317 -14.40 1.88 30.52
CA ILE A 317 -13.01 1.49 30.23
C ILE A 317 -12.23 1.30 31.53
N ALA A 318 -12.41 2.18 32.52
CA ALA A 318 -11.77 2.07 33.83
C ALA A 318 -12.11 0.74 34.49
N ASN A 319 -13.38 0.31 34.41
CA ASN A 319 -13.83 -0.99 34.92
C ASN A 319 -13.20 -2.17 34.17
N ILE A 320 -13.02 -2.10 32.85
CA ILE A 320 -12.31 -3.13 32.08
C ILE A 320 -10.86 -3.24 32.54
N ILE A 321 -10.16 -2.11 32.66
CA ILE A 321 -8.76 -2.08 33.11
C ILE A 321 -8.65 -2.62 34.54
N HIS A 322 -9.48 -2.10 35.45
CA HIS A 322 -9.51 -2.48 36.86
C HIS A 322 -9.77 -3.98 37.05
N THR A 323 -10.80 -4.51 36.39
CA THR A 323 -11.16 -5.93 36.47
C THR A 323 -10.02 -6.82 35.98
N ASN A 324 -9.39 -6.48 34.84
CA ASN A 324 -8.28 -7.26 34.32
C ASN A 324 -7.03 -7.21 35.20
N ILE A 325 -6.71 -6.06 35.79
CA ILE A 325 -5.63 -5.92 36.77
C ILE A 325 -5.85 -6.86 37.97
N HIS A 326 -7.08 -6.89 38.51
CA HIS A 326 -7.44 -7.70 39.68
C HIS A 326 -7.55 -9.19 39.37
N ASN A 327 -7.89 -9.54 38.12
CA ASN A 327 -7.86 -10.92 37.64
C ASN A 327 -6.42 -11.44 37.41
N GLY A 328 -5.39 -10.61 37.60
CA GLY A 328 -4.00 -11.01 37.42
C GLY A 328 -3.53 -10.97 35.96
N ASP A 329 -4.20 -10.23 35.08
CA ASP A 329 -3.75 -10.09 33.70
C ASP A 329 -2.48 -9.24 33.63
N VAL A 330 -1.37 -9.94 33.40
CA VAL A 330 -0.02 -9.39 33.35
C VAL A 330 0.11 -8.26 32.32
N PHE A 331 -0.61 -8.31 31.19
CA PHE A 331 -0.52 -7.29 30.15
C PHE A 331 -1.13 -5.97 30.60
N TRP A 332 -2.26 -6.03 31.30
CA TRP A 332 -2.94 -4.85 31.87
C TRP A 332 -2.21 -4.30 33.09
N GLN A 333 -1.68 -5.18 33.95
CA GLN A 333 -0.86 -4.78 35.10
C GLN A 333 0.36 -3.97 34.66
N PHE A 334 1.12 -4.46 33.67
CA PHE A 334 2.29 -3.74 33.17
C PHE A 334 1.94 -2.54 32.30
N LEU A 335 0.82 -2.56 31.56
CA LEU A 335 0.33 -1.34 30.89
C LEU A 335 0.13 -0.21 31.91
N PHE A 336 -0.55 -0.50 33.02
CA PHE A 336 -0.80 0.48 34.09
C PHE A 336 0.50 0.97 34.72
N LEU A 337 1.40 0.06 35.11
CA LEU A 337 2.67 0.42 35.74
C LEU A 337 3.55 1.26 34.81
N MET A 338 3.63 0.91 33.53
CA MET A 338 4.37 1.71 32.55
C MET A 338 3.73 3.08 32.34
N TYR A 339 2.40 3.15 32.25
CA TYR A 339 1.68 4.42 32.15
C TYR A 339 1.97 5.32 33.35
N LYS A 340 1.86 4.78 34.56
CA LYS A 340 2.18 5.49 35.81
C LYS A 340 3.61 6.02 35.80
N ASN A 341 4.59 5.20 35.45
CA ASN A 341 6.01 5.56 35.52
C ASN A 341 6.47 6.50 34.38
N LEU A 342 5.77 6.52 33.24
CA LEU A 342 6.10 7.40 32.11
C LEU A 342 5.34 8.72 32.12
N PHE A 343 4.05 8.68 32.42
CA PHE A 343 3.14 9.78 32.12
C PHE A 343 2.54 10.45 33.36
N SER A 344 2.72 9.89 34.56
CA SER A 344 2.25 10.53 35.79
C SER A 344 3.26 11.56 36.31
N ASP A 345 2.83 12.82 36.40
CA ASP A 345 3.69 13.92 36.84
C ASP A 345 3.67 14.15 38.38
N LYS A 346 2.73 13.57 39.15
CA LYS A 346 2.52 13.79 40.61
C LYS A 346 1.83 12.59 41.29
N GLU A 347 1.64 12.64 42.62
CA GLU A 347 0.93 11.69 43.52
C GLU A 347 -0.54 11.43 43.14
N LYS A 348 -0.83 11.14 41.87
CA LYS A 348 -2.16 10.74 41.43
C LYS A 348 -2.47 9.39 42.02
N ASN A 349 -3.68 9.25 42.54
CA ASN A 349 -4.13 7.99 43.07
C ASN A 349 -4.49 7.01 41.92
N TYR A 350 -4.82 5.77 42.29
CA TYR A 350 -5.13 4.72 41.32
C TYR A 350 -6.31 5.07 40.41
N SER A 351 -7.40 5.60 40.94
CA SER A 351 -8.61 5.95 40.17
C SER A 351 -8.33 7.12 39.21
N GLU A 352 -7.62 8.16 39.65
CA GLU A 352 -7.25 9.29 38.80
C GLU A 352 -6.43 8.84 37.59
N LEU A 353 -5.48 7.93 37.79
CA LEU A 353 -4.69 7.34 36.70
C LEU A 353 -5.57 6.53 35.74
N LEU A 354 -6.49 5.71 36.26
CA LEU A 354 -7.45 4.99 35.43
C LEU A 354 -8.37 5.92 34.64
N SER A 355 -8.79 7.04 35.23
CA SER A 355 -9.57 8.09 34.56
C SER A 355 -8.81 8.67 33.37
N GLU A 356 -7.51 8.92 33.51
CA GLU A 356 -6.66 9.41 32.42
C GLU A 356 -6.42 8.36 31.34
N MET A 357 -6.10 7.13 31.73
CA MET A 357 -5.94 6.02 30.79
C MET A 357 -7.22 5.80 29.98
N SER A 358 -8.38 5.81 30.65
CA SER A 358 -9.69 5.66 30.02
C SER A 358 -9.96 6.76 29.01
N ARG A 359 -9.64 8.02 29.35
CA ARG A 359 -9.77 9.15 28.42
C ARG A 359 -8.84 8.99 27.20
N SER A 360 -7.62 8.52 27.40
CA SER A 360 -6.66 8.29 26.32
C SER A 360 -7.10 7.16 25.39
N ILE A 361 -7.62 6.05 25.93
CA ILE A 361 -8.19 4.95 25.13
C ILE A 361 -9.45 5.40 24.39
N ARG A 362 -10.35 6.14 25.05
CA ARG A 362 -11.58 6.66 24.42
C ARG A 362 -11.28 7.52 23.19
N LYS A 363 -10.25 8.36 23.26
CA LYS A 363 -9.79 9.16 22.10
C LYS A 363 -9.35 8.33 20.89
N LEU A 364 -9.05 7.04 21.05
CA LEU A 364 -8.63 6.17 19.96
C LEU A 364 -9.80 5.69 19.09
N TYR A 365 -11.01 5.66 19.63
CA TYR A 365 -12.19 5.13 18.93
C TYR A 365 -13.36 6.11 18.85
N ILE A 366 -13.36 7.21 19.60
CA ILE A 366 -14.50 8.13 19.62
C ILE A 366 -14.78 8.79 18.26
N ASP A 367 -13.78 8.84 17.37
CA ASP A 367 -13.91 9.25 15.96
C ASP A 367 -14.63 8.20 15.07
N ILE A 368 -15.18 7.13 15.65
CA ILE A 368 -16.16 6.27 14.98
C ILE A 368 -17.41 7.10 14.62
N GLN A 369 -17.85 7.99 15.51
CA GLN A 369 -18.92 8.94 15.22
C GLN A 369 -18.35 10.07 14.33
N ASP A 370 -18.99 10.35 13.21
CA ASP A 370 -18.62 11.47 12.34
C ASP A 370 -19.42 12.72 12.75
N GLU A 371 -18.81 13.90 12.70
CA GLU A 371 -19.53 15.16 12.90
C GLU A 371 -20.59 15.38 11.80
N ALA A 372 -20.42 14.73 10.64
CA ALA A 372 -21.39 14.73 9.55
C ALA A 372 -22.48 13.64 9.67
N ASP A 373 -22.46 12.81 10.72
CA ASP A 373 -23.49 11.79 10.92
C ASP A 373 -24.87 12.43 11.08
N ALA A 374 -25.86 11.88 10.40
CA ALA A 374 -27.19 12.45 10.35
C ALA A 374 -27.87 12.59 11.72
N LEU A 375 -27.70 11.57 12.56
CA LEU A 375 -28.26 11.58 13.90
C LEU A 375 -27.54 12.58 14.83
N SER A 376 -26.28 12.96 14.52
CA SER A 376 -25.51 13.93 15.32
C SER A 376 -26.11 15.34 15.28
N GLN A 377 -27.01 15.59 14.32
CA GLN A 377 -27.77 16.83 14.20
C GLN A 377 -28.90 16.96 15.24
N TYR A 378 -29.26 15.85 15.92
CA TYR A 378 -30.31 15.81 16.93
C TYR A 378 -29.69 15.76 18.34
N PRO A 379 -29.69 16.88 19.10
CA PRO A 379 -28.96 16.99 20.37
C PRO A 379 -29.45 16.03 21.47
N GLU A 380 -30.67 15.50 21.33
CA GLU A 380 -31.28 14.59 22.31
C GLU A 380 -30.87 13.12 22.10
N ILE A 381 -30.21 12.80 20.99
CA ILE A 381 -29.72 11.46 20.68
C ILE A 381 -28.25 11.35 21.08
N ASP A 382 -27.97 10.53 22.09
CA ASP A 382 -26.59 10.27 22.56
C ASP A 382 -25.90 9.17 21.75
N ILE A 383 -25.48 9.50 20.52
CA ILE A 383 -24.71 8.58 19.66
C ILE A 383 -23.39 8.20 20.32
N SER A 384 -22.78 9.13 21.04
CA SER A 384 -21.53 8.88 21.74
C SER A 384 -21.70 7.78 22.78
N GLY A 385 -22.82 7.79 23.51
CA GLY A 385 -23.21 6.74 24.44
C GLY A 385 -23.45 5.40 23.76
N ILE A 386 -24.15 5.38 22.62
CA ILE A 386 -24.38 4.17 21.80
C ILE A 386 -23.04 3.56 21.35
N VAL A 387 -22.14 4.38 20.80
CA VAL A 387 -20.80 3.93 20.37
C VAL A 387 -20.00 3.40 21.56
N ASP A 388 -20.02 4.10 22.70
CA ASP A 388 -19.36 3.65 23.93
C ASP A 388 -19.93 2.30 24.40
N ASN A 389 -21.25 2.12 24.43
CA ASN A 389 -21.91 0.88 24.86
C ASN A 389 -21.53 -0.32 23.97
N ILE A 390 -21.62 -0.15 22.65
CA ILE A 390 -21.28 -1.20 21.68
C ILE A 390 -19.78 -1.53 21.78
N PHE A 391 -18.92 -0.52 21.81
CA PHE A 391 -17.48 -0.71 21.90
C PHE A 391 -17.07 -1.42 23.19
N LEU A 392 -17.63 -1.02 24.33
CA LEU A 392 -17.38 -1.65 25.63
C LEU A 392 -17.83 -3.12 25.65
N ARG A 393 -18.95 -3.44 24.99
CA ARG A 393 -19.41 -4.82 24.86
C ARG A 393 -18.43 -5.66 24.04
N LEU A 394 -18.04 -5.18 22.85
CA LEU A 394 -17.03 -5.83 22.00
C LEU A 394 -15.69 -6.02 22.75
N ALA A 395 -15.28 -5.02 23.53
CA ALA A 395 -14.06 -5.07 24.32
C ALA A 395 -14.13 -6.15 25.42
N LYS A 396 -15.26 -6.22 26.13
CA LYS A 396 -15.51 -7.22 27.19
C LYS A 396 -15.52 -8.64 26.62
N ASP A 397 -16.18 -8.87 25.49
CA ASP A 397 -16.25 -10.21 24.89
C ASP A 397 -14.91 -10.64 24.29
N ARG A 398 -14.13 -9.68 23.76
CA ARG A 398 -12.76 -9.95 23.33
C ARG A 398 -11.87 -10.30 24.52
N ASN A 399 -11.97 -9.53 25.59
CA ASN A 399 -11.14 -9.62 26.78
C ASN A 399 -9.63 -9.75 26.48
N LYS A 400 -9.12 -8.93 25.56
CA LYS A 400 -7.68 -8.85 25.24
C LYS A 400 -7.25 -7.42 25.04
N ILE A 401 -6.03 -7.10 25.50
CA ILE A 401 -5.43 -5.77 25.35
C ILE A 401 -5.21 -5.38 23.88
N SER A 402 -4.89 -6.35 23.01
CA SER A 402 -4.73 -6.17 21.56
C SER A 402 -5.96 -5.55 20.88
N PHE A 403 -7.15 -5.74 21.45
CA PHE A 403 -8.39 -5.13 20.95
C PHE A 403 -8.30 -3.61 20.83
N PHE A 404 -7.60 -2.96 21.76
CA PHE A 404 -7.53 -1.51 21.87
C PHE A 404 -6.38 -0.89 21.04
N SER A 405 -5.48 -1.71 20.47
CA SER A 405 -4.36 -1.19 19.69
C SER A 405 -4.78 -0.94 18.24
N LEU A 406 -4.42 0.24 17.73
CA LEU A 406 -4.77 0.70 16.39
C LEU A 406 -4.20 -0.22 15.30
N GLU A 407 -2.96 -0.66 15.44
CA GLU A 407 -2.28 -1.50 14.44
C GLU A 407 -2.69 -2.98 14.49
N LEU A 408 -3.41 -3.41 15.53
CA LEU A 408 -3.76 -4.82 15.72
C LEU A 408 -5.23 -5.11 15.35
N GLU A 409 -6.16 -4.65 16.17
CA GLU A 409 -7.58 -4.98 16.00
C GLU A 409 -8.47 -3.73 15.90
N LEU A 410 -8.06 -2.61 16.49
CA LEU A 410 -8.93 -1.46 16.66
C LEU A 410 -9.26 -0.79 15.31
N ALA A 411 -8.29 -0.61 14.41
CA ALA A 411 -8.56 0.05 13.12
C ALA A 411 -9.64 -0.67 12.30
N LYS A 412 -9.53 -2.00 12.17
CA LYS A 412 -10.53 -2.82 11.48
C LYS A 412 -11.90 -2.77 12.19
N THR A 413 -11.89 -2.82 13.52
CA THR A 413 -13.13 -2.74 14.32
C THR A 413 -13.83 -1.41 14.12
N LYS A 414 -13.08 -0.29 14.13
CA LYS A 414 -13.61 1.06 13.89
C LYS A 414 -14.23 1.20 12.52
N GLU A 415 -13.57 0.71 11.48
CA GLU A 415 -14.08 0.76 10.11
C GLU A 415 -15.42 0.02 9.98
N ILE A 416 -15.50 -1.19 10.54
CA ILE A 416 -16.74 -1.98 10.52
C ILE A 416 -17.84 -1.29 11.33
N LEU A 417 -17.54 -0.84 12.56
CA LEU A 417 -18.50 -0.14 13.41
C LEU A 417 -19.06 1.11 12.73
N ARG A 418 -18.20 1.92 12.11
CA ARG A 418 -18.62 3.12 11.39
C ARG A 418 -19.58 2.80 10.26
N ASN A 419 -19.30 1.75 9.48
CA ASN A 419 -20.16 1.32 8.38
C ASN A 419 -21.52 0.80 8.86
N GLU A 420 -21.53 0.01 9.94
CA GLU A 420 -22.77 -0.53 10.52
C GLU A 420 -23.61 0.58 11.17
N LEU A 421 -22.97 1.51 11.88
CA LEU A 421 -23.63 2.70 12.43
C LEU A 421 -24.28 3.52 11.30
N ALA A 422 -23.56 3.81 10.22
CA ALA A 422 -24.09 4.55 9.07
C ALA A 422 -25.26 3.83 8.37
N CYS A 423 -25.24 2.49 8.32
CA CYS A 423 -26.34 1.69 7.77
C CYS A 423 -27.61 1.84 8.61
N VAL A 424 -27.48 1.74 9.94
CA VAL A 424 -28.58 1.88 10.88
C VAL A 424 -29.12 3.31 10.88
N GLN A 425 -28.25 4.32 10.90
CA GLN A 425 -28.65 5.73 10.82
C GLN A 425 -29.54 6.00 9.60
N LYS A 426 -29.15 5.51 8.41
CA LYS A 426 -29.97 5.64 7.19
C LYS A 426 -31.35 5.01 7.31
N LYS A 427 -31.50 3.91 8.05
CA LYS A 427 -32.81 3.28 8.26
C LYS A 427 -33.69 4.10 9.18
N VAL A 428 -33.10 4.66 10.24
CA VAL A 428 -33.80 5.54 11.18
C VAL A 428 -34.31 6.78 10.45
N GLU A 429 -33.47 7.43 9.64
CA GLU A 429 -33.86 8.61 8.84
C GLU A 429 -34.97 8.34 7.83
N ASN A 430 -34.86 7.25 7.06
CA ASN A 430 -35.84 6.93 6.03
C ASN A 430 -37.19 6.44 6.59
N GLY A 431 -37.24 6.10 7.89
CA GLY A 431 -38.43 5.58 8.54
C GLY A 431 -39.43 6.67 8.92
N ILE A 432 -38.96 7.81 9.46
CA ILE A 432 -39.81 8.86 10.04
C ILE A 432 -39.08 10.22 10.00
N GLU A 433 -39.67 11.22 9.32
CA GLU A 433 -39.23 12.63 9.39
C GLU A 433 -40.34 13.54 9.96
N PRO A 434 -40.06 14.35 11.00
CA PRO A 434 -38.82 14.41 11.78
C PRO A 434 -38.62 13.17 12.66
N ILE A 435 -37.38 12.89 13.06
CA ILE A 435 -37.07 11.74 13.93
C ILE A 435 -37.83 11.87 15.25
N ASP A 436 -38.59 10.83 15.59
CA ASP A 436 -39.26 10.69 16.88
C ASP A 436 -38.23 10.19 17.92
N THR A 437 -37.81 11.08 18.82
CA THR A 437 -36.84 10.78 19.88
C THR A 437 -37.35 9.73 20.87
N ASP A 438 -38.65 9.71 21.17
CA ASP A 438 -39.24 8.74 22.09
C ASP A 438 -39.21 7.35 21.45
N LEU A 439 -39.61 7.24 20.18
CA LEU A 439 -39.52 6.00 19.42
C LEU A 439 -38.07 5.51 19.27
N PHE A 440 -37.14 6.43 19.02
CA PHE A 440 -35.72 6.11 18.93
C PHE A 440 -35.20 5.51 20.24
N ASN A 441 -35.53 6.15 21.38
CA ASN A 441 -35.17 5.69 22.71
C ASN A 441 -35.79 4.32 23.04
N GLU A 442 -37.01 4.06 22.57
CA GLU A 442 -37.65 2.75 22.73
C GLU A 442 -36.95 1.62 21.95
N ASN A 443 -36.29 1.95 20.83
CA ASN A 443 -35.58 1.03 19.93
C ASN A 443 -34.06 0.96 20.17
N ILE A 444 -33.50 1.77 21.08
CA ILE A 444 -32.04 1.89 21.27
C ILE A 444 -31.35 0.56 21.58
N GLU A 445 -32.00 -0.30 22.37
CA GLU A 445 -31.45 -1.61 22.72
C GLU A 445 -31.33 -2.54 21.51
N LEU A 446 -32.33 -2.53 20.61
CA LEU A 446 -32.26 -3.31 19.37
C LEU A 446 -31.19 -2.73 18.43
N LEU A 447 -31.12 -1.41 18.29
CA LEU A 447 -30.12 -0.72 17.47
C LEU A 447 -28.70 -1.10 17.90
N GLU A 448 -28.39 -1.00 19.19
CA GLU A 448 -27.11 -1.39 19.76
C GLU A 448 -26.80 -2.87 19.52
N LEU A 449 -27.79 -3.74 19.74
CA LEU A 449 -27.63 -5.18 19.61
C LEU A 449 -27.38 -5.62 18.16
N ILE A 450 -28.07 -5.02 17.18
CA ILE A 450 -27.85 -5.27 15.75
C ILE A 450 -26.44 -4.85 15.34
N ILE A 451 -26.01 -3.63 15.69
CA ILE A 451 -24.68 -3.15 15.33
C ILE A 451 -23.60 -4.03 15.97
N TYR A 452 -23.79 -4.41 17.24
CA TYR A 452 -22.88 -5.30 17.96
C TYR A 452 -22.79 -6.69 17.30
N VAL A 453 -23.91 -7.32 16.95
CA VAL A 453 -23.95 -8.63 16.29
C VAL A 453 -23.29 -8.55 14.92
N SER A 454 -23.72 -7.61 14.07
CA SER A 454 -23.13 -7.38 12.74
C SER A 454 -21.61 -7.20 12.81
N THR A 455 -21.16 -6.32 13.71
CA THR A 455 -19.73 -6.05 13.90
C THR A 455 -18.97 -7.30 14.30
N THR A 456 -19.49 -8.07 15.27
CA THR A 456 -18.82 -9.27 15.78
C THR A 456 -18.59 -10.30 14.68
N TYR A 457 -19.60 -10.57 13.86
CA TYR A 457 -19.49 -11.55 12.77
C TYR A 457 -18.61 -11.07 11.62
N ARG A 458 -18.63 -9.78 11.29
CA ARG A 458 -17.74 -9.20 10.26
C ARG A 458 -16.27 -9.14 10.67
N ILE A 459 -15.99 -8.99 11.97
CA ILE A 459 -14.64 -9.14 12.52
C ILE A 459 -14.18 -10.61 12.43
N GLY A 460 -15.12 -11.54 12.25
CA GLY A 460 -14.86 -12.97 12.12
C GLY A 460 -14.88 -13.68 13.46
N ARG A 461 -15.80 -13.30 14.35
CA ARG A 461 -16.08 -13.98 15.62
C ARG A 461 -17.50 -14.56 15.63
N SER A 462 -17.76 -15.42 16.60
CA SER A 462 -19.08 -15.96 16.91
C SER A 462 -19.56 -15.40 18.24
N LEU A 463 -20.88 -15.42 18.44
CA LEU A 463 -21.53 -15.05 19.69
C LEU A 463 -22.13 -16.28 20.36
N GLU A 464 -22.40 -16.17 21.66
CA GLU A 464 -23.24 -17.14 22.36
C GLU A 464 -24.68 -17.09 21.82
N ASP A 465 -25.33 -18.25 21.76
CA ASP A 465 -26.70 -18.37 21.25
C ASP A 465 -27.69 -17.52 22.06
N SER A 466 -27.42 -17.29 23.35
CA SER A 466 -28.20 -16.41 24.22
C SER A 466 -28.31 -14.97 23.68
N GLN A 467 -27.24 -14.45 23.07
CA GLN A 467 -27.20 -13.11 22.50
C GLN A 467 -27.98 -13.04 21.18
N LEU A 468 -27.94 -14.12 20.39
CA LEU A 468 -28.73 -14.24 19.17
C LEU A 468 -30.22 -14.36 19.50
N ILE A 469 -30.59 -15.16 20.50
CA ILE A 469 -31.98 -15.29 20.97
C ILE A 469 -32.50 -13.93 21.46
N LYS A 470 -31.72 -13.20 22.26
CA LYS A 470 -32.09 -11.86 22.70
C LYS A 470 -32.34 -10.90 21.52
N LEU A 471 -31.54 -11.00 20.45
CA LEU A 471 -31.72 -10.20 19.25
C LEU A 471 -33.08 -10.47 18.61
N LEU A 472 -33.49 -11.73 18.55
CA LEU A 472 -34.78 -12.12 17.98
C LEU A 472 -35.95 -11.63 18.80
N GLU A 473 -35.92 -11.88 20.11
CA GLU A 473 -36.99 -11.45 21.01
C GLU A 473 -37.19 -9.93 20.93
N LEU A 474 -36.11 -9.16 20.86
CA LEU A 474 -36.20 -7.70 20.67
C LEU A 474 -36.70 -7.33 19.28
N ALA A 475 -36.23 -7.99 18.21
CA ALA A 475 -36.65 -7.70 16.85
C ALA A 475 -38.12 -8.07 16.58
N GLU A 476 -38.67 -9.08 17.27
CA GLU A 476 -40.10 -9.44 17.20
C GLU A 476 -41.00 -8.40 17.84
N HIS A 477 -40.55 -7.79 18.93
CA HIS A 477 -41.38 -6.90 19.74
C HIS A 477 -41.15 -5.41 19.48
N LYS A 478 -39.97 -5.04 18.96
CA LYS A 478 -39.50 -3.65 18.89
C LYS A 478 -38.58 -3.42 17.69
N ASN A 479 -39.11 -3.48 16.48
CA ASN A 479 -38.36 -3.23 15.24
C ASN A 479 -39.05 -2.20 14.33
N ASP A 480 -39.29 -1.02 14.89
CA ASP A 480 -40.08 0.03 14.22
C ASP A 480 -39.38 0.60 12.97
N TYR A 481 -38.04 0.50 12.91
CA TYR A 481 -37.23 0.95 11.78
C TYR A 481 -36.94 -0.14 10.73
N SER A 482 -37.58 -1.31 10.83
CA SER A 482 -37.35 -2.44 9.90
C SER A 482 -35.85 -2.79 9.75
N LEU A 483 -35.12 -2.76 10.86
CA LEU A 483 -33.73 -3.13 10.95
C LEU A 483 -33.56 -4.61 10.59
N ASP A 484 -32.49 -4.93 9.88
CA ASP A 484 -32.16 -6.29 9.47
C ASP A 484 -30.65 -6.48 9.42
N LEU A 485 -30.23 -7.74 9.50
CA LEU A 485 -28.84 -8.14 9.31
C LEU A 485 -28.57 -8.33 7.82
N SER A 486 -27.38 -7.92 7.36
CA SER A 486 -26.97 -8.11 5.96
C SER A 486 -26.82 -9.59 5.63
N GLU A 487 -27.05 -9.99 4.37
CA GLU A 487 -26.89 -11.39 3.93
C GLU A 487 -25.52 -11.98 4.29
N GLU A 488 -24.47 -11.15 4.26
CA GLU A 488 -23.13 -11.53 4.67
C GLU A 488 -23.06 -11.92 6.16
N VAL A 489 -23.63 -11.09 7.04
CA VAL A 489 -23.70 -11.38 8.48
C VAL A 489 -24.52 -12.63 8.75
N ILE A 490 -25.66 -12.77 8.06
CA ILE A 490 -26.51 -13.97 8.13
C ILE A 490 -25.72 -15.23 7.77
N ASN A 491 -24.99 -15.20 6.65
CA ASN A 491 -24.18 -16.33 6.22
C ASN A 491 -23.04 -16.65 7.20
N ASN A 492 -22.43 -15.63 7.80
CA ASN A 492 -21.41 -15.81 8.83
C ASN A 492 -21.98 -16.46 10.10
N ILE A 493 -23.18 -16.07 10.53
CA ILE A 493 -23.91 -16.69 11.65
C ILE A 493 -24.16 -18.18 11.35
N LYS A 494 -24.69 -18.49 10.16
CA LYS A 494 -24.94 -19.87 9.70
C LYS A 494 -23.70 -20.75 9.79
N GLN A 495 -22.59 -20.25 9.27
CA GLN A 495 -21.34 -21.01 9.19
C GLN A 495 -20.69 -21.21 10.57
N ARG A 496 -20.78 -20.22 11.47
CA ARG A 496 -20.00 -20.21 12.71
C ARG A 496 -20.75 -20.75 13.92
N ASN A 497 -22.08 -20.64 13.95
CA ASN A 497 -22.91 -21.14 15.05
C ASN A 497 -23.59 -22.49 14.74
N CYS A 498 -23.33 -23.07 13.56
CA CYS A 498 -23.90 -24.37 13.15
C CYS A 498 -25.42 -24.47 13.27
N LEU A 499 -26.14 -23.34 13.11
CA LEU A 499 -27.59 -23.29 13.21
C LEU A 499 -28.23 -24.07 12.07
N ASN A 500 -29.27 -24.85 12.38
CA ASN A 500 -30.02 -25.60 11.36
C ASN A 500 -30.96 -24.65 10.59
N GLN A 501 -31.49 -25.12 9.47
CA GLN A 501 -32.30 -24.29 8.56
C GLN A 501 -33.60 -23.78 9.21
N GLU A 502 -34.19 -24.53 10.15
CA GLU A 502 -35.39 -24.11 10.91
C GLU A 502 -35.07 -22.99 11.92
N ASP A 503 -33.93 -23.04 12.61
CA ASP A 503 -33.46 -21.98 13.51
C ASP A 503 -33.16 -20.70 12.71
N LEU A 504 -32.64 -20.83 11.50
CA LEU A 504 -32.38 -19.71 10.60
C LEU A 504 -33.68 -19.11 10.02
N GLU A 505 -34.69 -19.93 9.79
CA GLU A 505 -36.04 -19.48 9.40
C GLU A 505 -36.72 -18.74 10.56
N ARG A 506 -36.53 -19.16 11.82
CA ARG A 506 -36.95 -18.37 12.98
C ARG A 506 -36.15 -17.08 13.14
N ILE A 507 -34.83 -17.13 12.91
CA ILE A 507 -33.93 -15.98 13.15
C ILE A 507 -34.08 -14.88 12.09
N PHE A 508 -34.38 -15.25 10.83
CA PHE A 508 -34.27 -14.34 9.69
C PHE A 508 -35.55 -14.14 8.86
N LEU A 509 -36.65 -14.87 9.15
CA LEU A 509 -37.92 -14.77 8.42
C LEU A 509 -39.10 -14.20 9.22
N LEU A 510 -38.86 -13.15 10.03
CA LEU A 510 -39.93 -12.19 10.37
C LEU A 510 -40.23 -11.20 9.24
N ARG A 511 -39.76 -11.49 8.02
CA ARG A 511 -40.36 -10.95 6.79
C ARG A 511 -41.26 -12.00 6.15
N LYS A 512 -42.45 -12.19 6.72
CA LYS A 512 -43.76 -12.36 6.03
C LYS A 512 -44.79 -13.11 6.89
N GLY A 513 -45.54 -12.32 7.63
CA GLY A 513 -46.87 -12.60 8.17
C GLY A 513 -47.20 -11.35 8.97
N GLU A 514 -48.16 -10.50 8.62
CA GLU A 514 -49.52 -10.68 8.08
C GLU A 514 -49.82 -9.48 7.15
N ALA A 515 -50.51 -9.69 6.01
CA ALA A 515 -51.92 -9.32 5.77
C ALA A 515 -52.23 -7.81 5.91
#